data_AF-A0A286KBZ9-F1
#
_entry.id   AF-A0A286KBZ9-F1
#
_cell.length_a   1.000
_cell.length_b   1.000
_cell.length_c   1.000
_cell.angle_alpha   90.00
_cell.angle_beta   90.00
_cell.angle_gamma   90.00
#
_symmetry.space_group_name_H-M   'P 1'
#
loop_
_entity.id
_entity.type
_entity.pdbx_description
1 polymer ?
#
loop_
_entity_poly.entity_id
_entity_poly.type
_entity_poly.pdbx_seq_one_letter_code
_entity_poly.pdbx_strand_id
1 'polypeptide(L)'
;MRAGVYFATQTPEEIIPKDSGSEVADIIRNIFNLCTFKCFFNLDSALLNDIKKVLGNTITDTEIMLLPELEVGQAVVQTSSEDTYLINFDPYPEQIERFDGGQ
;
A
#
# COMPACT_ATOMS: atom_id res chain seq x y z
N MET A 1 5.39 -7.36 26.95
CA MET A 1 4.31 -7.67 26.00
C MET A 1 4.52 -6.79 24.76
N ARG A 2 4.48 -7.33 23.54
CA ARG A 2 4.59 -6.55 22.30
C ARG A 2 3.22 -6.60 21.60
N ALA A 3 2.71 -5.45 21.18
CA ALA A 3 1.48 -5.34 20.40
C ALA A 3 1.84 -4.97 18.95
N GLY A 4 1.05 -5.45 17.99
CA GLY A 4 1.15 -5.10 16.58
C GLY A 4 -0.09 -4.36 16.11
N VAL A 5 0.08 -3.47 15.13
CA VAL A 5 -1.02 -2.72 14.51
C VAL A 5 -0.92 -2.93 13.01
N TYR A 6 -2.05 -3.21 12.37
CA TYR A 6 -2.16 -3.36 10.93
C TYR A 6 -3.15 -2.32 10.41
N PHE A 7 -2.76 -1.63 9.34
CA PHE A 7 -3.62 -0.72 8.61
C PHE A 7 -3.88 -1.32 7.22
N ALA A 8 -5.13 -1.30 6.78
CA ALA A 8 -5.53 -1.79 5.48
C ALA A 8 -6.61 -0.86 4.90
N THR A 9 -6.50 -0.54 3.62
CA THR A 9 -7.50 0.22 2.88
C THR A 9 -7.54 -0.28 1.43
N GLN A 10 -8.72 -0.21 0.81
CA GLN A 10 -8.91 -0.42 -0.63
C GLN A 10 -9.00 0.90 -1.40
N THR A 11 -9.08 2.01 -0.67
CA THR A 11 -9.35 3.36 -1.17
C THR A 11 -8.24 4.29 -0.67
N PRO A 12 -7.01 4.22 -1.23
CA PRO A 12 -5.91 5.05 -0.75
C PRO A 12 -6.21 6.55 -0.82
N GLU A 13 -7.06 7.00 -1.75
CA GLU A 13 -7.53 8.39 -1.83
C GLU A 13 -8.22 8.90 -0.56
N GLU A 14 -8.87 8.01 0.21
CA GLU A 14 -9.55 8.40 1.45
C GLU A 14 -8.57 8.73 2.56
N ILE A 15 -7.38 8.15 2.50
CA ILE A 15 -6.30 8.43 3.46
C ILE A 15 -5.34 9.47 2.90
N ILE A 16 -5.12 9.59 1.60
CA ILE A 16 -4.19 10.58 1.05
C ILE A 16 -4.88 11.96 1.01
N PRO A 17 -4.43 12.94 1.82
CA PRO A 17 -5.07 14.25 1.83
C PRO A 17 -4.85 14.96 0.49
N LYS A 18 -5.94 15.51 -0.05
CA LYS A 18 -5.95 16.22 -1.34
C LYS A 18 -5.11 17.50 -1.32
N ASP A 19 -4.95 18.11 -0.15
CA ASP A 19 -4.01 19.21 0.09
C ASP A 19 -2.68 18.69 0.63
N SER A 20 -1.69 18.60 -0.26
CA SER A 20 -0.34 18.08 0.00
C SER A 20 0.51 18.92 0.96
N GLY A 21 0.02 20.09 1.40
CA GLY A 21 0.66 20.98 2.39
C GLY A 21 0.01 20.94 3.78
N SER A 22 -0.95 20.04 4.02
CA SER A 22 -1.63 19.92 5.31
C SER A 22 -0.84 19.06 6.31
N GLU A 23 -0.91 19.41 7.59
CA GLU A 23 -0.38 18.63 8.73
C GLU A 23 -0.81 17.15 8.68
N VAL A 24 -1.99 16.88 8.12
CA VAL A 24 -2.54 15.54 7.90
C VAL A 24 -1.67 14.71 6.96
N ALA A 25 -1.11 15.32 5.91
CA ALA A 25 -0.23 14.63 4.98
C ALA A 25 1.00 14.09 5.71
N ASP A 26 1.62 14.92 6.55
CA ASP A 26 2.82 14.55 7.31
C ASP A 26 2.54 13.46 8.35
N ILE A 27 1.38 13.49 9.01
CA ILE A 27 0.95 12.41 9.91
C ILE A 27 0.87 11.09 9.16
N ILE A 28 0.31 11.08 7.96
CA ILE A 28 0.11 9.86 7.19
C ILE A 28 1.43 9.34 6.65
N ARG A 29 2.33 10.22 6.17
CA ARG A 29 3.71 9.84 5.84
C ARG A 29 4.40 9.19 7.05
N ASN A 30 4.22 9.77 8.24
CA ASN A 30 4.80 9.21 9.47
C ASN A 30 4.24 7.82 9.78
N ILE A 31 2.93 7.59 9.61
CA ILE A 31 2.33 6.26 9.80
C ILE A 31 2.97 5.25 8.86
N PHE A 32 3.09 5.56 7.56
CA PHE A 32 3.75 4.67 6.60
C PHE A 32 5.21 4.41 6.97
N ASN A 33 5.96 5.44 7.37
CA ASN A 33 7.36 5.28 7.80
C ASN A 33 7.50 4.36 9.03
N LEU A 34 6.53 4.39 9.95
CA LEU A 34 6.52 3.54 11.15
C LEU A 34 6.11 2.08 10.86
N CYS A 35 5.37 1.83 9.79
CA CYS A 35 5.02 0.48 9.38
C CYS A 35 6.25 -0.27 8.85
N THR A 36 6.71 -1.27 9.60
CA THR A 36 7.85 -2.12 9.21
C THR A 36 7.54 -2.98 7.98
N PHE A 37 6.32 -3.51 7.90
CA PHE A 37 5.84 -4.29 6.77
C PHE A 37 4.82 -3.48 5.98
N LYS A 38 4.97 -3.48 4.65
CA LYS A 38 4.02 -2.84 3.73
C LYS A 38 3.71 -3.81 2.60
N CYS A 39 2.42 -3.99 2.31
CA CYS A 39 1.96 -4.82 1.20
C CYS A 39 1.18 -3.94 0.24
N PHE A 40 1.71 -3.74 -0.95
CA PHE A 40 1.07 -2.99 -2.01
C PHE A 40 0.50 -3.97 -3.04
N PHE A 41 -0.83 -3.99 -3.12
CA PHE A 41 -1.57 -4.76 -4.13
C PHE A 41 -1.79 -3.89 -5.38
N ASN A 42 -2.61 -4.39 -6.31
CA ASN A 42 -2.98 -3.63 -7.49
C ASN A 42 -3.57 -2.26 -7.12
N LEU A 43 -3.06 -1.21 -7.76
CA LEU A 43 -3.56 0.17 -7.63
C LEU A 43 -3.75 0.78 -9.02
N ASP A 44 -4.79 1.60 -9.15
CA ASP A 44 -5.04 2.35 -10.39
C ASP A 44 -3.86 3.27 -10.73
N SER A 45 -3.44 3.25 -12.00
CA SER A 45 -2.46 4.16 -12.59
C SER A 45 -2.68 5.63 -12.25
N ALA A 46 -3.95 6.05 -12.11
CA ALA A 46 -4.32 7.41 -11.74
C ALA A 46 -3.80 7.80 -10.33
N LEU A 47 -3.60 6.83 -9.45
CA LEU A 47 -3.21 7.04 -8.05
C LEU A 47 -1.71 7.02 -7.77
N LEU A 48 -0.90 6.57 -8.74
CA LEU A 48 0.53 6.38 -8.53
C LEU A 48 1.24 7.67 -8.11
N ASN A 49 0.85 8.81 -8.69
CA ASN A 49 1.46 10.10 -8.35
C ASN A 49 1.17 10.52 -6.91
N ASP A 50 -0.05 10.28 -6.43
CA ASP A 50 -0.45 10.68 -5.08
C ASP A 50 0.13 9.75 -4.03
N ILE A 51 0.15 8.45 -4.33
CA ILE A 51 0.87 7.44 -3.55
C ILE A 51 2.36 7.78 -3.44
N LYS A 52 3.02 8.16 -4.54
CA LYS A 52 4.42 8.57 -4.55
C LYS A 52 4.67 9.80 -3.68
N LYS A 53 3.78 10.80 -3.67
CA LYS A 53 3.90 12.00 -2.82
C LYS A 53 3.82 11.68 -1.33
N VAL A 54 3.09 10.63 -0.94
CA VAL A 54 2.93 10.22 0.45
C VAL A 54 4.04 9.28 0.87
N LEU A 55 4.31 8.24 0.09
CA LEU A 55 5.35 7.25 0.39
C LEU A 55 6.77 7.82 0.24
N GLY A 56 6.95 8.84 -0.60
CA GLY A 56 8.25 9.48 -0.82
C GLY A 56 9.31 8.45 -1.23
N ASN A 57 10.42 8.43 -0.52
CA ASN A 57 11.54 7.52 -0.79
C ASN A 57 11.35 6.11 -0.21
N THR A 58 10.22 5.82 0.46
CA THR A 58 9.98 4.46 1.00
C THR A 58 9.65 3.44 -0.07
N ILE A 59 9.30 3.90 -1.27
CA ILE A 59 9.03 3.06 -2.43
C ILE A 59 9.79 3.64 -3.63
N THR A 60 10.37 2.76 -4.44
CA THR A 60 11.09 3.14 -5.64
C THR A 60 10.13 3.37 -6.80
N ASP A 61 10.58 4.12 -7.80
CA ASP A 61 9.80 4.37 -9.02
C ASP A 61 9.47 3.07 -9.75
N THR A 62 10.42 2.13 -9.79
CA THR A 62 10.23 0.80 -10.39
C THR A 62 9.13 0.03 -9.68
N GLU A 63 9.13 -0.01 -8.35
CA GLU A 63 8.10 -0.70 -7.56
C GLU A 63 6.71 -0.07 -7.76
N ILE A 64 6.62 1.26 -7.76
CA ILE A 64 5.37 1.97 -8.05
C ILE A 64 4.84 1.65 -9.44
N MET A 65 5.71 1.59 -10.45
CA MET A 65 5.31 1.29 -11.82
C MET A 65 4.80 -0.14 -12.00
N LEU A 66 5.14 -1.07 -11.10
CA LEU A 66 4.64 -2.44 -11.13
C LEU A 66 3.21 -2.56 -10.58
N LEU A 67 2.77 -1.64 -9.71
CA LEU A 67 1.51 -1.79 -8.98
C LEU A 67 0.28 -1.97 -9.88
N PRO A 68 0.09 -1.22 -10.98
CA PRO A 68 -1.09 -1.39 -11.83
C PRO A 68 -1.16 -2.74 -12.57
N GLU A 69 -0.02 -3.42 -12.71
CA GLU A 69 0.11 -4.67 -13.45
C GLU A 69 -0.05 -5.91 -12.56
N LEU A 70 -0.19 -5.71 -11.24
CA LEU A 70 -0.34 -6.82 -10.28
C LEU A 70 -1.68 -7.52 -10.47
N GLU A 71 -1.67 -8.84 -10.65
CA GLU A 71 -2.90 -9.62 -10.67
C GLU A 71 -3.43 -9.87 -9.24
N VAL A 72 -4.67 -10.35 -9.13
CA VAL A 72 -5.24 -10.77 -7.84
C VAL A 72 -4.34 -11.84 -7.22
N GLY A 73 -3.96 -11.63 -5.95
CA GLY A 73 -3.01 -12.49 -5.25
C GLY A 73 -1.55 -12.06 -5.40
N GLN A 74 -1.22 -11.09 -6.26
CA GLN A 74 0.13 -10.54 -6.34
C GLN A 74 0.27 -9.27 -5.51
N ALA A 75 1.43 -9.10 -4.86
CA ALA A 75 1.76 -7.87 -4.17
C ALA A 75 3.25 -7.56 -4.20
N VAL A 76 3.57 -6.28 -4.17
CA VAL A 76 4.90 -5.80 -3.79
C VAL A 76 4.93 -5.70 -2.27
N VAL A 77 5.78 -6.50 -1.63
CA VAL A 77 5.90 -6.57 -0.18
C VAL A 77 7.26 -6.07 0.27
N GLN A 78 7.23 -5.05 1.11
CA GLN A 78 8.41 -4.52 1.78
C GLN A 78 8.46 -5.06 3.21
N THR A 79 9.56 -5.71 3.56
CA THR A 79 9.81 -6.20 4.93
C THR A 79 10.76 -5.30 5.71
N SER A 80 11.47 -4.43 4.99
CA SER A 80 12.31 -3.35 5.51
C SER A 80 12.36 -2.23 4.45
N SER A 81 13.13 -1.17 4.70
CA SER A 81 13.36 -0.10 3.72
C SER A 81 14.20 -0.54 2.51
N GLU A 82 14.92 -1.66 2.62
CA GLU A 82 15.86 -2.16 1.61
C GLU A 82 15.42 -3.50 1.00
N ASP A 83 14.51 -4.21 1.66
CA ASP A 83 14.04 -5.53 1.26
C ASP A 83 12.61 -5.44 0.70
N THR A 84 12.53 -5.46 -0.64
CA THR A 84 11.27 -5.54 -1.38
C THR A 84 11.20 -6.83 -2.19
N TYR A 85 10.04 -7.48 -2.19
CA TYR A 85 9.78 -8.71 -2.91
C TYR A 85 8.46 -8.62 -3.69
N LEU A 86 8.44 -9.15 -4.90
CA LEU A 86 7.20 -9.49 -5.58
C LEU A 86 6.72 -10.85 -5.05
N ILE A 87 5.58 -10.87 -4.38
CA ILE A 87 5.02 -12.06 -3.73
C ILE A 87 3.74 -12.47 -4.44
N ASN A 88 3.61 -13.77 -4.72
CA ASN A 88 2.37 -14.40 -5.14
C ASN A 88 1.76 -15.11 -3.92
N PHE A 89 0.61 -14.63 -3.47
CA PHE A 89 -0.23 -15.28 -2.50
C PHE A 89 -1.19 -16.24 -3.20
N ASP A 90 -1.49 -17.35 -2.53
CA ASP A 90 -2.47 -18.34 -2.97
C ASP A 90 -3.69 -18.30 -2.02
N PRO A 91 -4.57 -17.29 -2.15
CA PRO A 91 -5.76 -17.19 -1.31
C PRO A 91 -6.79 -18.23 -1.70
N TYR A 92 -7.53 -18.74 -0.72
CA TYR A 92 -8.64 -19.65 -0.98
C TYR A 92 -9.77 -18.92 -1.76
N PRO A 93 -10.54 -19.62 -2.61
CA PRO A 93 -11.62 -19.03 -3.38
C PRO A 93 -12.62 -18.21 -2.54
N GLU A 94 -12.96 -18.69 -1.35
CA GLU A 94 -13.89 -18.01 -0.44
C GLU A 94 -13.30 -16.70 0.13
N GLN A 95 -11.98 -16.57 0.18
CA GLN A 95 -11.31 -15.32 0.58
C GLN A 95 -11.36 -14.28 -0.52
N ILE A 96 -11.22 -14.71 -1.78
CA ILE A 96 -11.36 -13.84 -2.96
C ILE A 96 -12.81 -13.36 -3.07
N GLU A 97 -13.79 -14.24 -2.88
CA GLU A 97 -15.21 -13.88 -2.94
C GLU A 97 -15.58 -12.81 -1.89
N ARG A 98 -15.00 -12.90 -0.69
CA ARG A 98 -15.17 -11.89 0.36
C ARG A 98 -14.44 -10.56 0.10
N PHE A 99 -13.47 -10.56 -0.83
CA PHE A 99 -12.66 -9.38 -1.14
C PHE A 99 -13.39 -8.38 -2.04
N ASP A 100 -14.49 -8.77 -2.70
CA ASP A 100 -15.26 -7.96 -3.68
C ASP A 100 -16.05 -6.78 -3.06
N GLY A 101 -15.50 -6.18 -2.00
CA GLY A 101 -16.13 -5.15 -1.20
C GLY A 101 -17.14 -5.77 -0.26
N GLY A 102 -16.81 -5.81 1.05
CA GLY A 102 -17.88 -5.88 2.04
C GLY A 102 -18.94 -4.85 1.69
N GLN A 103 -20.21 -5.26 1.66
CA GLN A 103 -21.35 -4.36 1.43
C GLN A 103 -21.26 -3.08 2.26
#